data_AF-A0A3L7PB07-F1
#
_entry.id   AF-A0A3L7PB07-F1
#
_cell.length_a   1.000
_cell.length_b   1.000
_cell.length_c   1.000
_cell.angle_alpha   90.00
_cell.angle_beta   90.00
_cell.angle_gamma   90.00
#
_symmetry.space_group_name_H-M   'P 1'
#
loop_
_entity.id
_entity.type
_entity.pdbx_description
1 polymer ?
#
loop_
_entity_poly.entity_id
_entity_poly.type
_entity_poly.pdbx_seq_one_letter_code
_entity_poly.pdbx_strand_id
1 'polypeptide(L)'
;MPTSAADFAAVEPFYPVAGPFVLSGAVDSAWGAGLKQGGDAATRLLAWETAAAKDGGWAMFQDGTIRELTADEFAAAKKAAP
;
A
#
# COMPACT_ATOMS: atom_id res chain seq x y z
N MET A 1 12.90 2.08 4.48
CA MET A 1 11.65 2.85 4.42
C MET A 1 12.04 4.31 4.33
N PRO A 2 11.36 5.11 3.49
CA PRO A 2 11.49 6.56 3.50
C PRO A 2 11.20 7.09 4.90
N THR A 3 12.02 8.01 5.41
CA THR A 3 11.84 8.62 6.73
C THR A 3 11.70 10.14 6.66
N SER A 4 11.85 10.70 5.46
CA SER A 4 11.77 12.13 5.22
C SER A 4 11.07 12.45 3.91
N ALA A 5 10.58 13.68 3.77
CA ALA A 5 9.99 14.14 2.51
C ALA A 5 10.98 14.10 1.33
N ALA A 6 12.28 14.28 1.59
CA ALA A 6 13.33 14.23 0.58
C ALA A 6 13.44 12.84 -0.10
N ASP A 7 13.13 11.76 0.62
CA ASP A 7 13.14 10.40 0.09
C ASP A 7 12.05 10.18 -0.97
N PHE A 8 11.03 11.04 -1.00
CA PHE A 8 9.94 11.01 -1.98
C PHE A 8 10.16 11.94 -3.17
N ALA A 9 11.21 12.79 -3.16
CA ALA A 9 11.39 13.83 -4.19
C ALA A 9 11.49 13.27 -5.62
N ALA A 10 11.99 12.04 -5.79
CA ALA A 10 12.07 11.38 -7.09
C ALA A 10 10.71 10.82 -7.59
N VAL A 11 9.73 10.67 -6.69
CA VAL A 11 8.47 9.94 -6.90
C VAL A 11 7.24 10.85 -6.77
N GLU A 12 7.36 11.94 -6.01
CA GLU A 12 6.33 12.96 -5.78
C GLU A 12 5.74 13.56 -7.08
N PRO A 13 6.52 13.82 -8.15
CA PRO A 13 5.95 14.28 -9.42
C PRO A 13 4.98 13.29 -10.07
N PHE A 14 5.09 12.00 -9.75
CA PHE A 14 4.22 10.93 -10.27
C PHE A 14 3.05 10.62 -9.34
N TYR A 15 3.19 10.91 -8.04
CA TYR A 15 2.20 10.62 -7.00
C TYR A 15 2.17 11.75 -5.95
N PRO A 16 1.63 12.94 -6.29
CA PRO A 16 1.83 14.20 -5.56
C PRO A 16 1.21 14.29 -4.15
N VAL A 17 0.69 13.19 -3.60
CA VAL A 17 0.07 13.15 -2.26
C VAL A 17 0.49 11.91 -1.46
N ALA A 18 1.18 10.94 -2.08
CA ALA A 18 1.51 9.68 -1.41
C ALA A 18 2.54 9.85 -0.29
N GLY A 19 3.54 10.72 -0.47
CA GLY A 19 4.60 10.97 0.52
C GLY A 19 4.07 11.45 1.87
N PRO A 20 3.23 12.50 1.93
CA PRO A 20 2.62 12.96 3.18
C PRO A 20 1.81 11.89 3.94
N PHE A 21 1.06 11.03 3.23
CA PHE A 21 0.26 9.97 3.88
C PHE A 21 1.10 8.81 4.42
N VAL A 22 2.20 8.49 3.75
CA VAL A 22 3.16 7.50 4.24
C VAL A 22 3.93 8.07 5.45
N LEU A 23 4.35 9.34 5.40
CA LEU A 23 5.06 9.99 6.51
C LEU A 23 4.18 10.22 7.75
N SER A 24 2.87 10.46 7.55
CA SER A 24 1.93 10.60 8.66
C SER A 24 1.57 9.26 9.32
N GLY A 25 2.01 8.13 8.75
CA GLY A 25 1.65 6.79 9.21
C GLY A 25 0.20 6.42 8.94
N ALA A 26 -0.50 7.18 8.09
CA ALA A 26 -1.87 6.87 7.68
C ALA A 26 -1.92 5.69 6.70
N VAL A 27 -0.85 5.48 5.93
CA VAL A 27 -0.72 4.40 4.94
C VAL A 27 0.57 3.64 5.17
N ASP A 28 0.44 2.33 5.27
CA ASP A 28 1.53 1.36 5.25
C ASP A 28 1.72 0.78 3.85
N SER A 29 2.91 0.27 3.56
CA SER A 29 3.18 -0.39 2.28
C SER A 29 4.18 -1.55 2.38
N ALA A 30 4.07 -2.49 1.44
CA ALA A 30 4.99 -3.59 1.25
C ALA A 30 6.23 -3.11 0.49
N TRP A 31 7.17 -2.49 1.20
CA TRP A 31 8.41 -1.98 0.63
C TRP A 31 9.24 -3.06 -0.07
N GLY A 32 9.84 -2.70 -1.20
CA GLY A 32 10.64 -3.62 -2.03
C GLY A 32 9.80 -4.47 -2.99
N ALA A 33 8.48 -4.56 -2.80
CA ALA A 33 7.58 -5.14 -3.79
C ALA A 33 7.18 -4.08 -4.83
N GLY A 34 7.29 -4.44 -6.11
CA GLY A 34 6.80 -3.62 -7.22
C GLY A 34 5.44 -4.10 -7.75
N LEU A 35 4.83 -3.31 -8.64
CA LEU A 35 3.65 -3.73 -9.40
C LEU A 35 3.99 -4.96 -10.26
N LYS A 36 3.13 -5.98 -10.20
CA LYS A 36 3.23 -7.20 -11.00
C LYS A 36 1.86 -7.51 -11.60
N GLN A 37 1.82 -8.06 -12.81
CA GLN A 37 0.59 -8.51 -13.45
C GLN A 37 0.45 -10.03 -13.31
N GLY A 38 -0.77 -10.54 -13.15
CA GLY A 38 -1.06 -11.98 -13.03
C GLY A 38 -2.00 -12.32 -11.87
N GLY A 39 -2.56 -13.54 -11.88
CA GLY A 39 -3.61 -13.95 -10.94
C GLY A 39 -3.23 -13.80 -9.46
N ASP A 40 -1.97 -14.05 -9.12
CA ASP A 40 -1.47 -13.89 -7.75
C ASP A 40 -1.40 -12.42 -7.31
N ALA A 41 -1.12 -11.49 -8.23
CA ALA A 41 -0.92 -10.08 -7.91
C ALA A 41 -2.22 -9.39 -7.45
N ALA A 42 -3.37 -9.86 -7.95
CA ALA A 42 -4.70 -9.38 -7.56
C ALA A 42 -5.11 -9.76 -6.13
N THR A 43 -4.31 -10.58 -5.45
CA THR A 43 -4.57 -11.05 -4.08
C THR A 43 -3.51 -10.62 -3.07
N ARG A 44 -2.47 -9.91 -3.53
CA ARG A 44 -1.34 -9.47 -2.70
C ARG A 44 -1.39 -7.97 -2.46
N LEU A 45 -1.32 -7.56 -1.21
CA LEU A 45 -1.34 -6.16 -0.79
C LEU A 45 0.02 -5.48 -1.04
N LEU A 46 -0.02 -4.35 -1.75
CA LEU A 46 1.14 -3.49 -1.98
C LEU A 46 1.14 -2.27 -1.06
N ALA A 47 -0.02 -1.69 -0.76
CA ALA A 47 -0.19 -0.59 0.18
C ALA A 47 -1.58 -0.63 0.82
N TRP A 48 -1.75 -0.09 2.02
CA TRP A 48 -3.02 -0.10 2.74
C TRP A 48 -3.07 1.00 3.79
N GLU A 49 -4.27 1.43 4.15
CA GLU A 49 -4.48 2.30 5.31
C GLU A 49 -4.09 1.56 6.60
N THR A 50 -3.32 2.20 7.48
CA THR A 50 -2.87 1.58 8.74
C THR A 50 -4.05 1.15 9.62
N ALA A 51 -5.17 1.88 9.55
CA ALA A 51 -6.41 1.55 10.25
C ALA A 51 -7.12 0.29 9.70
N ALA A 52 -6.78 -0.16 8.48
CA ALA A 52 -7.45 -1.29 7.83
C ALA A 52 -7.37 -2.60 8.62
N ALA A 53 -6.30 -2.78 9.39
CA ALA A 53 -6.13 -3.94 10.27
C ALA A 53 -7.17 -4.01 11.41
N LYS A 54 -7.77 -2.87 11.78
CA LYS A 54 -8.72 -2.78 12.89
C LYS A 54 -10.14 -2.53 12.42
N ASP A 55 -10.30 -1.57 11.51
CA ASP A 55 -11.62 -1.03 11.14
C ASP A 55 -12.03 -1.41 9.70
N GLY A 56 -11.14 -2.06 8.96
CA GLY A 56 -11.23 -2.10 7.49
C GLY A 56 -10.83 -0.77 6.86
N GLY A 57 -10.71 -0.73 5.54
CA GLY A 57 -10.28 0.45 4.82
C GLY A 57 -9.72 0.15 3.44
N TRP A 58 -9.08 1.16 2.85
CA TRP A 58 -8.57 1.07 1.49
C TRP A 58 -7.25 0.33 1.42
N ALA A 59 -7.17 -0.56 0.44
CA ALA A 59 -6.00 -1.37 0.16
C ALA A 59 -5.72 -1.38 -1.34
N MET A 60 -4.46 -1.22 -1.69
CA MET A 60 -3.94 -1.37 -3.05
C MET A 60 -3.26 -2.73 -3.20
N PHE A 61 -3.63 -3.45 -4.24
CA PHE A 61 -3.07 -4.74 -4.60
C PHE A 61 -1.89 -4.59 -5.56
N GLN A 62 -1.10 -5.65 -5.68
CA GLN A 62 0.12 -5.68 -6.48
C GLN A 62 -0.15 -5.58 -7.99
N ASP A 63 -1.37 -5.86 -8.43
CA ASP A 63 -1.83 -5.61 -9.80
C ASP A 63 -2.18 -4.13 -10.09
N GLY A 64 -2.16 -3.28 -9.05
CA GLY A 64 -2.51 -1.86 -9.12
C GLY A 64 -3.99 -1.58 -8.87
N THR A 65 -4.80 -2.60 -8.58
CA THR A 65 -6.20 -2.39 -8.20
C THR A 65 -6.32 -1.89 -6.77
N ILE A 66 -7.27 -0.98 -6.55
CA ILE A 66 -7.57 -0.44 -5.21
C ILE A 66 -8.97 -0.91 -4.84
N ARG A 67 -9.11 -1.46 -3.62
CA ARG A 67 -10.38 -1.97 -3.10
C ARG A 67 -10.49 -1.66 -1.62
N GLU A 68 -11.71 -1.45 -1.16
CA GLU A 68 -12.01 -1.40 0.26
C GLU A 68 -12.10 -2.82 0.80
N LEU A 69 -11.44 -3.08 1.93
CA LEU A 69 -11.45 -4.36 2.63
C LEU A 69 -12.03 -4.17 4.01
N THR A 70 -12.83 -5.12 4.46
CA THR A 70 -13.14 -5.28 5.90
C THR A 70 -11.89 -5.70 6.67
N ALA A 71 -11.91 -5.55 8.00
CA ALA A 71 -10.79 -5.97 8.85
C ALA A 71 -10.47 -7.48 8.70
N ASP A 72 -11.50 -8.32 8.56
CA ASP A 72 -11.34 -9.76 8.36
C ASP A 72 -10.70 -10.09 7.00
N GLU A 73 -11.12 -9.40 5.94
CA GLU A 73 -10.52 -9.54 4.61
C GLU A 73 -9.07 -9.06 4.60
N PHE A 74 -8.78 -7.96 5.32
CA PHE A 74 -7.41 -7.47 5.48
C PHE A 74 -6.53 -8.49 6.21
N ALA A 75 -7.04 -9.09 7.29
CA ALA A 75 -6.32 -10.11 8.05
C ALA A 75 -6.05 -11.39 7.23
N ALA A 76 -6.94 -11.74 6.30
CA ALA A 76 -6.78 -12.87 5.40
C ALA A 76 -5.86 -12.56 4.19
N ALA A 77 -5.68 -11.29 3.85
CA ALA A 77 -4.91 -10.87 2.70
C ALA A 77 -3.40 -11.09 2.90
N LYS A 78 -2.71 -11.50 1.84
CA LYS A 78 -1.25 -11.67 1.86
C LYS A 78 -0.57 -10.37 1.48
N LYS A 79 0.46 -9.97 2.23
CA LYS A 79 1.32 -8.85 1.83
C LYS A 79 2.20 -9.28 0.66
N ALA A 80 2.43 -8.37 -0.29
CA ALA A 80 3.36 -8.60 -1.37
C ALA A 80 4.79 -8.78 -0.80
N ALA A 81 5.56 -9.63 -1.46
CA ALA A 81 6.97 -9.83 -1.15
C ALA A 81 7.82 -9.18 -2.26
N PRO A 82 9.04 -8.70 -1.92
CA PRO A 82 10.01 -8.22 -2.90
C PRO A 82 10.23 -9.24 -4.04
#